data_AF-A0A1C5LL73-F1
#
_entry.id   AF-A0A1C5LL73-F1
#
_cell.length_a   1.000
_cell.length_b   1.000
_cell.length_c   1.000
_cell.angle_alpha   90.00
_cell.angle_beta   90.00
_cell.angle_gamma   90.00
#
_symmetry.space_group_name_H-M   'P 1'
#
loop_
_entity.id
_entity.type
_entity.pdbx_description
1 polymer ?
#
loop_
_entity_poly.entity_id
_entity_poly.type
_entity_poly.pdbx_seq_one_letter_code
_entity_poly.pdbx_strand_id
1 'polypeptide(L)'
;MCEIKNNCKRLLLNIKKCEQSITIDGYTDAGIIGYFLKIPFKKSHTKRFLQIESDIKNIKIYINENNIDIDIDTFEEYSNSSIIYNSNQLYTLSYKQYEHRIDYLNNLKEKILILMERI
;
A
#
# COMPACT_ATOMS: atom_id res chain seq x y z
N MET A 1 6.61 -22.53 -8.39
CA MET A 1 6.12 -21.74 -9.54
C MET A 1 4.63 -21.35 -9.42
N CYS A 2 3.70 -22.30 -9.20
CA CYS A 2 2.26 -21.98 -9.06
C CYS A 2 1.93 -21.07 -7.86
N GLU A 3 2.66 -21.23 -6.75
CA GLU A 3 2.45 -20.47 -5.51
C GLU A 3 2.87 -18.99 -5.64
N ILE A 4 3.99 -18.70 -6.30
CA ILE A 4 4.44 -17.31 -6.55
C ILE A 4 3.50 -16.58 -7.50
N LYS A 5 3.05 -17.23 -8.58
CA LYS A 5 2.01 -16.67 -9.46
C LYS A 5 0.72 -16.35 -8.70
N ASN A 6 0.33 -17.19 -7.73
CA ASN A 6 -0.81 -16.92 -6.86
C ASN A 6 -0.56 -15.75 -5.89
N ASN A 7 0.64 -15.65 -5.32
CA ASN A 7 1.03 -14.51 -4.48
C ASN A 7 1.02 -13.19 -5.27
N CYS A 8 1.56 -13.15 -6.50
CA CYS A 8 1.49 -11.96 -7.36
C CYS A 8 0.04 -11.56 -7.69
N LYS A 9 -0.82 -12.53 -8.03
CA LYS A 9 -2.25 -12.27 -8.26
C LYS A 9 -2.97 -11.73 -7.02
N ARG A 10 -2.69 -12.31 -5.84
CA ARG A 10 -3.25 -11.84 -4.56
C ARG A 10 -2.80 -10.41 -4.24
N LEU A 11 -1.53 -10.12 -4.47
CA LEU A 11 -0.95 -8.80 -4.26
C LEU A 11 -1.59 -7.77 -5.19
N LEU A 12 -1.71 -8.04 -6.50
CA LEU A 12 -2.39 -7.15 -7.45
C LEU A 12 -3.85 -6.89 -7.08
N LEU A 13 -4.57 -7.92 -6.62
CA LEU A 13 -5.95 -7.78 -6.16
C LEU A 13 -6.06 -6.94 -4.88
N ASN A 14 -5.09 -7.07 -3.97
CA ASN A 14 -5.03 -6.25 -2.76
C ASN A 14 -4.67 -4.80 -3.08
N ILE A 15 -3.73 -4.54 -3.99
CA ILE A 15 -3.42 -3.19 -4.50
C ILE A 15 -4.68 -2.52 -5.05
N LYS A 16 -5.40 -3.19 -5.96
CA LYS A 16 -6.65 -2.66 -6.55
C LYS A 16 -7.70 -2.31 -5.50
N LYS A 17 -7.84 -3.14 -4.46
CA LYS A 17 -8.78 -2.89 -3.37
C LYS A 17 -8.31 -1.76 -2.45
N CYS A 18 -7.00 -1.58 -2.26
CA CYS A 18 -6.43 -0.42 -1.58
C CYS A 18 -6.72 0.87 -2.36
N GLU A 19 -6.44 0.91 -3.66
CA GLU A 19 -6.76 2.05 -4.55
C GLU A 19 -8.25 2.45 -4.44
N GLN A 20 -9.16 1.48 -4.48
CA GLN A 20 -10.61 1.73 -4.32
C GLN A 20 -10.96 2.31 -2.95
N SER A 21 -10.38 1.78 -1.86
CA SER A 21 -10.62 2.31 -0.52
C SER A 21 -10.06 3.71 -0.31
N ILE A 22 -8.91 3.99 -0.93
CA ILE A 22 -8.23 5.28 -1.00
C ILE A 22 -9.17 6.30 -1.68
N THR A 23 -9.74 5.94 -2.82
CA THR A 23 -10.70 6.79 -3.54
C THR A 23 -11.90 7.14 -2.65
N ILE A 24 -12.47 6.17 -1.93
CA ILE A 24 -13.63 6.39 -1.04
C ILE A 24 -13.28 7.28 0.18
N ASP A 25 -12.08 7.13 0.75
CA ASP A 25 -11.63 7.91 1.92
C ASP A 25 -11.34 9.38 1.55
N GLY A 26 -10.83 9.64 0.34
CA GLY A 26 -10.52 10.97 -0.18
C GLY A 26 -11.73 11.87 -0.44
N TYR A 27 -12.94 11.31 -0.59
CA TYR A 27 -14.18 12.06 -0.92
C TYR A 27 -15.06 12.44 0.28
N THR A 28 -14.70 12.07 1.52
CA THR A 28 -15.57 12.30 2.69
C THR A 28 -15.00 13.35 3.64
N ASP A 29 -15.32 14.61 3.37
CA ASP A 29 -15.12 15.76 4.26
C ASP A 29 -16.24 15.81 5.33
N ALA A 30 -16.33 14.76 6.14
CA ALA A 30 -17.60 14.41 6.78
C ALA A 30 -17.59 14.49 8.32
N GLY A 31 -16.80 15.37 8.95
CA GLY A 31 -16.90 15.61 10.41
C GLY A 31 -16.93 14.32 11.26
N ILE A 32 -17.69 14.30 12.36
CA ILE A 32 -17.76 13.15 13.29
C ILE A 32 -18.36 11.90 12.61
N ILE A 33 -19.37 12.06 11.77
CA ILE A 33 -20.08 10.93 11.10
C ILE A 33 -19.16 10.27 10.06
N GLY A 34 -18.42 11.08 9.31
CA GLY A 34 -17.35 10.67 8.40
C GLY A 34 -16.25 9.92 9.12
N TYR A 35 -15.84 10.38 10.31
CA TYR A 35 -14.85 9.67 11.12
C TYR A 35 -15.30 8.24 11.47
N PHE A 36 -16.53 8.05 11.94
CA PHE A 36 -17.06 6.72 12.27
C PHE A 36 -17.22 5.82 11.03
N LEU A 37 -17.66 6.38 9.91
CA LEU A 37 -17.73 5.66 8.63
C LEU A 37 -16.32 5.24 8.16
N LYS A 38 -15.28 6.04 8.40
CA LYS A 38 -13.89 5.77 8.01
C LYS A 38 -13.19 4.69 8.84
N ILE A 39 -13.55 4.50 10.12
CA ILE A 39 -12.93 3.50 11.01
C ILE A 39 -12.87 2.08 10.39
N PRO A 40 -13.97 1.49 9.87
CA PRO A 40 -13.91 0.17 9.25
C PRO A 40 -13.04 0.14 7.99
N PHE A 41 -13.03 1.20 7.18
CA PHE A 41 -12.16 1.30 6.00
C PHE A 41 -10.70 1.41 6.40
N LYS A 42 -10.35 2.19 7.42
CA LYS A 42 -8.99 2.29 7.97
C LYS A 42 -8.50 0.93 8.46
N LYS A 43 -9.31 0.20 9.24
CA LYS A 43 -8.98 -1.17 9.69
C LYS A 43 -8.79 -2.14 8.52
N SER A 44 -9.68 -2.08 7.52
CA SER A 44 -9.60 -2.88 6.30
C SER A 44 -8.33 -2.57 5.50
N HIS A 45 -8.01 -1.30 5.33
CA HIS A 45 -6.81 -0.82 4.65
C HIS A 45 -5.54 -1.29 5.36
N THR A 46 -5.44 -1.12 6.69
CA THR A 46 -4.30 -1.63 7.47
C THR A 46 -4.12 -3.14 7.32
N LYS A 47 -5.21 -3.92 7.43
CA LYS A 47 -5.15 -5.38 7.27
C LYS A 47 -4.66 -5.77 5.87
N ARG A 48 -5.13 -5.08 4.83
CA ARG A 48 -4.69 -5.31 3.44
C ARG A 48 -3.23 -4.92 3.24
N PHE A 49 -2.80 -3.81 3.85
CA PHE A 49 -1.42 -3.35 3.76
C PHE A 49 -0.45 -4.35 4.40
N LEU A 50 -0.78 -4.89 5.58
CA LEU A 50 -0.02 -5.98 6.22
C LEU A 50 0.05 -7.24 5.34
N GLN A 51 -1.03 -7.56 4.62
CA GLN A 51 -1.02 -8.66 3.66
C GLN A 51 -0.11 -8.38 2.46
N ILE A 52 -0.11 -7.15 1.95
CA ILE A 52 0.81 -6.72 0.88
C ILE A 52 2.26 -6.86 1.35
N GLU A 53 2.61 -6.40 2.55
CA GLU A 53 3.96 -6.55 3.10
C GLU A 53 4.38 -8.02 3.26
N SER A 54 3.46 -8.87 3.73
CA SER A 54 3.72 -10.31 3.82
C SER A 54 3.95 -10.95 2.44
N ASP A 55 3.15 -10.57 1.44
CA ASP A 55 3.28 -11.08 0.07
C ASP A 55 4.58 -10.60 -0.58
N ILE A 56 4.97 -9.33 -0.36
CA ILE A 56 6.25 -8.78 -0.81
C ILE A 56 7.42 -9.54 -0.21
N LYS A 57 7.39 -9.87 1.09
CA LYS A 57 8.47 -10.62 1.73
C LYS A 57 8.71 -11.97 1.03
N ASN A 58 7.64 -12.71 0.74
CA ASN A 58 7.74 -13.99 0.02
C ASN A 58 8.25 -13.81 -1.41
N ILE A 59 7.84 -12.74 -2.08
CA ILE A 59 8.29 -12.42 -3.44
C ILE A 59 9.77 -12.02 -3.47
N LYS A 60 10.25 -11.21 -2.51
CA LYS A 60 11.67 -10.85 -2.38
C LYS A 60 12.56 -12.06 -2.17
N ILE A 61 12.13 -13.00 -1.33
CA ILE A 61 12.85 -14.28 -1.12
C ILE A 61 12.99 -15.01 -2.45
N TYR A 62 11.89 -15.14 -3.20
CA TYR A 62 11.90 -15.80 -4.51
C TYR A 62 12.81 -15.09 -5.52
N ILE A 63 12.75 -13.76 -5.61
CA ILE A 63 13.59 -12.95 -6.50
C ILE A 63 15.08 -13.22 -6.21
N ASN A 64 15.47 -13.20 -4.94
CA ASN A 64 16.85 -13.44 -4.50
C ASN A 64 17.29 -14.87 -4.80
N GLU A 65 16.45 -15.87 -4.49
CA GLU A 65 16.77 -17.29 -4.74
C GLU A 65 16.92 -17.62 -6.23
N ASN A 66 16.23 -16.88 -7.11
CA ASN A 66 16.24 -17.11 -8.56
C ASN A 66 17.12 -16.11 -9.33
N ASN A 67 17.89 -15.25 -8.62
CA ASN A 67 18.73 -14.20 -9.20
C ASN A 67 17.98 -13.34 -10.24
N ILE A 68 16.73 -13.00 -9.95
CA ILE A 68 15.91 -12.15 -10.82
C ILE A 68 16.30 -10.69 -10.57
N ASP A 69 16.70 -9.98 -11.63
CA ASP A 69 17.03 -8.54 -11.57
C ASP A 69 15.74 -7.69 -11.51
N ILE A 70 15.09 -7.70 -10.34
CA ILE A 70 13.95 -6.85 -9.98
C ILE A 70 14.12 -6.46 -8.51
N ASP A 71 14.29 -5.18 -8.23
CA ASP A 71 14.30 -4.67 -6.85
C ASP A 71 12.90 -4.19 -6.45
N ILE A 72 12.43 -4.58 -5.26
CA ILE A 72 11.13 -4.17 -4.72
C ILE A 72 11.41 -3.37 -3.44
N ASP A 73 10.93 -2.14 -3.37
CA ASP A 73 11.14 -1.30 -2.19
C ASP A 73 10.27 -1.76 -1.02
N THR A 74 10.73 -1.53 0.22
CA THR A 74 9.85 -1.60 1.39
C THR A 74 9.16 -0.26 1.58
N PHE A 75 7.88 -0.29 1.95
CA PHE A 75 7.17 0.94 2.28
C PHE A 75 7.64 1.51 3.61
N GLU A 76 7.97 2.79 3.64
CA GLU A 76 8.25 3.54 4.86
C GLU A 76 7.19 4.63 5.05
N GLU A 77 6.54 4.65 6.21
CA GLU A 77 5.68 5.78 6.57
C GLU A 77 6.53 7.01 6.90
N TYR A 78 6.04 8.20 6.56
CA TYR A 78 6.68 9.41 7.05
C TYR A 78 6.61 9.38 8.57
N SER A 79 7.78 9.34 9.21
CA SER A 79 7.87 9.39 10.67
C SER A 79 7.17 10.65 11.14
N ASN A 80 6.21 10.51 12.05
CA ASN A 80 5.75 11.63 12.87
C ASN A 80 6.91 12.06 13.77
N SER A 81 7.85 12.84 13.22
CA SER A 81 8.80 13.57 14.04
C SER A 81 7.98 14.35 15.07
N SER A 82 8.45 14.37 16.32
CA SER A 82 7.76 14.82 17.53
C SER A 82 7.50 16.33 17.56
N ILE A 83 6.98 16.87 16.45
CA ILE A 83 6.64 18.25 16.22
C ILE A 83 5.14 18.33 16.45
N ILE A 84 4.72 19.20 17.37
CA ILE A 84 3.31 19.52 17.56
C ILE A 84 2.84 20.20 16.28
N TYR A 85 2.20 19.43 15.40
CA TYR A 85 1.64 19.95 14.16
C TYR A 85 0.33 20.69 14.45
N ASN A 86 0.17 21.88 13.87
CA ASN A 86 -1.14 22.53 13.84
C ASN A 86 -2.08 21.81 12.85
N SER A 87 -3.37 22.10 12.90
CA SER A 87 -4.40 21.41 12.09
C SER A 87 -4.10 21.43 10.58
N ASN A 88 -3.57 22.54 10.06
CA ASN A 88 -3.21 22.65 8.64
C ASN A 88 -2.00 21.77 8.28
N GLN A 89 -0.98 21.74 9.15
CA GLN A 89 0.18 20.87 8.97
C GLN A 89 -0.20 19.39 9.05
N LEU A 90 -1.10 19.02 9.97
CA LEU A 90 -1.65 17.65 10.05
C LEU A 90 -2.41 17.27 8.78
N TYR A 91 -3.22 18.19 8.23
CA TYR A 91 -3.93 17.96 6.98
C TYR A 91 -2.95 17.76 5.82
N THR A 92 -1.97 18.64 5.66
CA THR A 92 -0.94 18.52 4.61
C THR A 92 -0.11 17.24 4.75
N LEU A 93 0.27 16.86 5.96
CA LEU A 93 1.00 15.61 6.20
C LEU A 93 0.15 14.38 5.89
N SER A 94 -1.12 14.40 6.27
CA SER A 94 -2.05 13.31 5.96
C SER A 94 -2.21 13.15 4.45
N TYR A 95 -2.28 14.27 3.71
CA TYR A 95 -2.33 14.27 2.25
C TYR A 95 -1.02 13.77 1.61
N LYS A 96 0.13 14.24 2.08
CA LYS A 96 1.44 13.75 1.61
C LYS A 96 1.66 12.27 1.89
N GLN A 97 1.26 11.80 3.07
CA GLN A 97 1.31 10.39 3.45
C GLN A 97 0.40 9.55 2.55
N TYR A 98 -0.70 10.13 2.10
CA TYR A 98 -1.64 9.50 1.19
C TYR A 98 -1.10 9.43 -0.25
N GLU A 99 -0.55 10.52 -0.78
CA GLU A 99 0.14 10.52 -2.08
C GLU A 99 1.29 9.51 -2.11
N HIS A 100 2.14 9.51 -1.08
CA HIS A 100 3.25 8.57 -0.95
C HIS A 100 2.81 7.10 -0.97
N ARG A 101 1.66 6.78 -0.37
CA ARG A 101 1.08 5.43 -0.43
C ARG A 101 0.63 5.06 -1.84
N ILE A 102 0.03 6.01 -2.58
CA ILE A 102 -0.41 5.78 -3.96
C ILE A 102 0.80 5.53 -4.86
N ASP A 103 1.83 6.37 -4.77
CA ASP A 103 3.03 6.25 -5.58
C ASP A 103 3.73 4.91 -5.34
N TYR A 104 3.86 4.50 -4.07
CA TYR A 104 4.39 3.20 -3.70
C TYR A 104 3.58 2.05 -4.31
N LEU A 105 2.25 2.07 -4.20
CA LEU A 105 1.38 1.02 -4.73
C LEU A 105 1.45 0.92 -6.26
N ASN A 106 1.55 2.06 -6.96
CA ASN A 106 1.71 2.10 -8.41
C ASN A 106 3.04 1.49 -8.85
N ASN A 107 4.15 1.89 -8.22
CA ASN A 107 5.48 1.36 -8.53
C ASN A 107 5.55 -0.15 -8.24
N LEU A 108 4.98 -0.57 -7.10
CA LEU A 108 4.89 -1.99 -6.75
C LEU A 108 4.10 -2.79 -7.80
N LYS A 109 2.98 -2.25 -8.29
CA LYS A 109 2.15 -2.90 -9.32
C LYS A 109 2.94 -3.11 -10.62
N GLU A 110 3.69 -2.11 -11.08
CA GLU A 110 4.53 -2.22 -12.28
C GLU A 110 5.60 -3.31 -12.12
N LYS A 111 6.34 -3.28 -11.01
CA LYS A 111 7.38 -4.28 -10.69
C LYS A 111 6.81 -5.70 -10.65
N ILE A 112 5.61 -5.88 -10.12
CA ILE A 112 4.95 -7.19 -10.01
C ILE A 112 4.44 -7.68 -11.36
N LEU A 113 3.96 -6.78 -12.23
CA LEU A 113 3.58 -7.14 -13.60
C LEU A 113 4.80 -7.63 -14.39
N ILE A 114 5.94 -6.93 -14.29
CA ILE A 114 7.21 -7.36 -14.90
C ILE A 114 7.64 -8.73 -14.37
N LEU A 115 7.53 -8.95 -13.06
CA LEU A 115 7.84 -10.25 -12.45
C LEU A 115 6.92 -11.36 -13.00
N MET A 116 5.63 -11.08 -13.20
CA MET A 116 4.68 -12.06 -13.75
C MET A 116 4.94 -12.43 -15.22
N GLU A 117 5.59 -11.56 -16.00
CA GLU A 117 6.02 -11.87 -17.37
C GLU A 117 7.27 -12.76 -17.40
N ARG A 118 8.07 -12.74 -16.33
CA ARG A 118 9.33 -13.51 -16.21
C ARG A 118 9.18 -14.87 -15.51
N ILE A 119 8.01 -15.20 -14.97
CA ILE A 119 7.65 -16.47 -14.30
C ILE A 119 6.51 -17.14 -15.07
#